data_AF-A0A0J9EU06-F1
#
_entry.id   AF-A0A0J9EU06-F1
#
_cell.length_a   1.000
_cell.length_b   1.000
_cell.length_c   1.000
_cell.angle_alpha   90.00
_cell.angle_beta   90.00
_cell.angle_gamma   90.00
#
_symmetry.space_group_name_H-M   'P 1'
#
loop_
_entity.id
_entity.type
_entity.pdbx_description
1 polymer ?
#
loop_
_entity_poly.entity_id
_entity_poly.type
_entity_poly.pdbx_seq_one_letter_code
_entity_poly.pdbx_strand_id
1 'polypeptide(L)'
;SLCEIHFYQKLENLIFLKIIFICLVCEINKKNHQFQCSVLNIIQVTAEFTLTTLFKYNIKIIAHHSCITLTVRDTQLIMNIAKTLR
;
A
#
# COMPACT_ATOMS: atom_id res chain seq x y z
N SER A 1 13.79 -4.51 -9.12
CA SER A 1 14.88 -5.52 -9.23
C SER A 1 14.77 -6.56 -8.12
N LEU A 2 15.35 -7.77 -8.27
CA LEU A 2 15.36 -8.78 -7.20
C LEU A 2 16.10 -8.31 -5.92
N CYS A 3 17.17 -7.51 -6.08
CA CYS A 3 17.93 -6.97 -4.95
C CYS A 3 17.10 -6.02 -4.08
N GLU A 4 16.30 -5.16 -4.71
CA GLU A 4 15.40 -4.24 -4.00
C GLU A 4 14.33 -5.01 -3.24
N ILE A 5 13.74 -6.05 -3.85
CA ILE A 5 12.74 -6.90 -3.19
C ILE A 5 13.33 -7.54 -1.93
N HIS A 6 14.53 -8.12 -2.05
CA HIS A 6 15.19 -8.72 -0.90
C HIS A 6 15.49 -7.69 0.20
N PHE A 7 15.95 -6.51 -0.18
CA PHE A 7 16.24 -5.42 0.74
C PHE A 7 14.97 -4.99 1.51
N TYR A 8 13.89 -4.66 0.81
CA TYR A 8 12.66 -4.18 1.43
C TYR A 8 11.89 -5.27 2.20
N GLN A 9 12.01 -6.54 1.83
CA GLN A 9 11.42 -7.64 2.61
C GLN A 9 12.12 -7.86 3.96
N LYS A 10 13.40 -7.54 4.06
CA LYS A 10 14.18 -7.63 5.31
C LYS A 10 14.03 -6.38 6.17
N LEU A 11 13.61 -5.27 5.58
CA LEU A 11 13.42 -3.99 6.28
C LEU A 11 12.12 -4.03 7.09
N GLU A 12 12.21 -3.88 8.42
CA GLU A 12 11.03 -3.78 9.30
C GLU A 12 10.48 -2.34 9.39
N ASN A 13 11.21 -1.36 8.83
CA ASN A 13 10.81 0.04 8.88
C ASN A 13 9.73 0.38 7.85
N LEU A 14 8.92 1.39 8.18
CA LEU A 14 7.95 1.99 7.27
C LEU A 14 8.65 2.56 6.03
N ILE A 15 8.03 2.34 4.88
CA ILE A 15 8.57 2.72 3.57
C ILE A 15 8.26 4.18 3.28
N PHE A 16 7.09 4.69 3.67
CA PHE A 16 6.75 6.09 3.39
C PHE A 16 7.40 7.05 4.36
N LEU A 17 7.87 8.19 3.82
CA LEU A 17 8.36 9.28 4.63
C LEU A 17 7.21 9.88 5.45
N LYS A 18 7.35 9.87 6.78
CA LYS A 18 6.32 10.32 7.73
C LYS A 18 5.76 11.70 7.40
N ILE A 19 6.62 12.67 7.08
CA ILE A 19 6.21 14.05 6.81
C ILE A 19 5.25 14.11 5.62
N ILE A 20 5.60 13.46 4.51
CA ILE A 20 4.78 13.44 3.29
C ILE A 20 3.44 12.74 3.57
N PHE A 21 3.46 11.62 4.29
CA PHE A 21 2.25 10.89 4.63
C PHE A 21 1.30 11.71 5.51
N ILE A 22 1.82 12.45 6.50
CA ILE A 22 1.02 13.35 7.34
C ILE A 22 0.39 14.45 6.49
N CYS A 23 1.15 15.09 5.60
CA CYS A 23 0.62 16.10 4.68
C CYS A 23 -0.54 15.53 3.84
N LEU A 24 -0.39 14.32 3.30
CA LEU A 24 -1.43 13.63 2.53
C LEU A 24 -2.70 13.39 3.37
N VAL A 25 -2.56 12.90 4.61
CA VAL A 25 -3.70 12.66 5.51
C VAL A 25 -4.43 13.98 5.82
N CYS A 26 -3.69 15.05 6.09
CA CYS A 26 -4.28 16.37 6.34
C CYS A 26 -5.03 16.91 5.11
N GLU A 27 -4.46 16.75 3.91
CA GLU A 27 -5.08 17.17 2.65
C GLU A 27 -6.39 16.41 2.37
N ILE A 28 -6.38 15.09 2.57
CA ILE A 28 -7.57 14.24 2.42
C ILE A 28 -8.65 14.62 3.44
N ASN A 29 -8.26 14.92 4.68
CA ASN A 29 -9.22 15.15 5.76
C ASN A 29 -10.04 16.44 5.58
N LYS A 30 -9.66 17.38 4.69
CA LYS A 30 -10.33 18.66 4.29
C LYS A 30 -10.78 19.61 5.42
N LYS A 31 -11.45 19.08 6.44
CA LYS A 31 -11.69 19.67 7.75
C LYS A 31 -10.39 19.58 8.55
N ASN A 32 -9.93 20.71 9.08
CA ASN A 32 -8.75 20.86 9.94
C ASN A 32 -8.91 20.12 11.30
N HIS A 33 -9.21 18.82 11.30
CA HIS A 33 -9.17 18.03 12.52
C HIS A 33 -7.71 17.80 12.90
N GLN A 34 -7.38 18.14 14.13
CA GLN A 34 -6.09 17.82 14.71
C GLN A 34 -6.06 16.33 15.02
N PHE A 35 -5.17 15.59 14.37
CA PHE A 35 -4.90 14.21 14.69
C PHE A 35 -3.82 14.12 15.78
N GLN A 36 -3.99 13.18 16.70
CA GLN A 36 -2.90 12.78 17.58
C GLN A 36 -1.79 12.08 16.77
N CYS A 37 -0.53 12.25 17.17
CA CYS A 37 0.61 11.60 16.51
C CYS A 37 0.48 10.06 16.50
N SER A 38 -0.10 9.48 17.57
CA SER A 38 -0.38 8.04 17.66
C SER A 38 -1.36 7.58 16.57
N VAL A 39 -2.42 8.36 16.33
CA VAL A 39 -3.42 8.08 15.28
C VAL A 39 -2.78 8.14 13.90
N LEU A 40 -1.97 9.16 13.61
CA LEU A 40 -1.27 9.29 12.32
C LEU A 40 -0.33 8.10 12.07
N ASN A 41 0.37 7.63 13.11
CA ASN A 41 1.25 6.46 12.99
C ASN A 41 0.47 5.17 12.71
N ILE A 42 -0.69 4.97 13.35
CA ILE A 42 -1.57 3.82 13.09
C ILE A 42 -2.11 3.85 11.66
N ILE A 43 -2.53 5.02 11.18
CA ILE A 43 -3.01 5.20 9.80
C ILE A 43 -1.89 4.83 8.82
N GLN A 44 -0.66 5.29 9.06
CA GLN A 44 0.47 4.96 8.18
C GLN A 44 0.78 3.47 8.16
N VAL A 45 0.91 2.83 9.33
CA VAL A 45 1.16 1.39 9.45
C VAL A 45 0.07 0.60 8.72
N THR A 46 -1.19 1.00 8.90
CA THR A 46 -2.34 0.32 8.28
C THR A 46 -2.35 0.51 6.76
N ALA A 47 -2.03 1.71 6.26
CA ALA A 47 -1.97 2.00 4.84
C ALA A 47 -0.86 1.18 4.15
N GLU A 48 0.35 1.16 4.72
CA GLU A 48 1.47 0.39 4.17
C GLU A 48 1.21 -1.12 4.21
N PHE A 49 0.62 -1.63 5.29
CA PHE A 49 0.23 -3.03 5.38
C PHE A 49 -0.82 -3.41 4.32
N THR A 50 -1.81 -2.53 4.12
CA THR A 50 -2.87 -2.73 3.11
C THR A 50 -2.27 -2.76 1.70
N LEU A 51 -1.40 -1.81 1.38
CA LEU A 51 -0.74 -1.74 0.08
C LEU A 51 0.19 -2.94 -0.15
N THR A 52 0.98 -3.34 0.85
CA THR A 52 1.85 -4.53 0.75
C THR A 52 1.03 -5.79 0.47
N THR A 53 -0.10 -5.94 1.14
CA THR A 53 -1.05 -7.04 0.90
C THR A 53 -1.61 -6.99 -0.51
N LEU A 54 -2.03 -5.81 -0.98
CA LEU A 54 -2.51 -5.61 -2.35
C LEU A 54 -1.45 -5.99 -3.40
N PHE A 55 -0.21 -5.55 -3.22
CA PHE A 55 0.89 -5.90 -4.14
C PHE A 55 1.19 -7.40 -4.13
N LYS A 56 1.12 -8.07 -2.98
CA LYS A 56 1.29 -9.53 -2.88
C LYS A 56 0.27 -10.29 -3.73
N TYR A 57 -1.00 -9.87 -3.73
CA TYR A 57 -2.01 -10.49 -4.58
C TYR A 57 -1.82 -10.15 -6.06
N ASN A 58 -1.43 -8.91 -6.37
CA ASN A 58 -1.13 -8.47 -7.74
C ASN A 58 -0.03 -9.34 -8.37
N ILE A 59 1.05 -9.60 -7.64
CA ILE A 59 2.15 -10.46 -8.09
C ILE A 59 1.66 -11.89 -8.38
N LYS A 60 0.74 -12.42 -7.56
CA LYS A 60 0.16 -13.76 -7.82
C LYS A 60 -0.67 -13.79 -9.11
N ILE A 61 -1.42 -12.74 -9.42
CA ILE A 61 -2.23 -12.67 -10.63
C ILE A 61 -1.36 -12.56 -11.88
N ILE A 62 -0.36 -11.68 -11.88
CA ILE A 62 0.54 -11.57 -13.04
C ILE A 62 1.30 -12.88 -13.27
N ALA A 63 1.71 -13.57 -12.19
CA ALA A 63 2.34 -14.89 -12.30
C ALA A 63 1.38 -15.93 -12.90
N HIS A 64 0.09 -15.92 -12.51
CA HIS A 64 -0.93 -16.76 -13.12
C HIS A 64 -1.11 -16.48 -14.62
N HIS A 65 -0.98 -15.21 -15.03
CA HIS A 65 -1.03 -14.81 -16.45
C HIS A 65 0.31 -14.94 -17.19
N SER A 66 1.34 -15.53 -16.58
CA SER A 66 2.71 -15.62 -17.15
C SER A 66 3.32 -14.26 -17.50
N CYS A 67 2.89 -13.20 -16.81
CA CYS A 67 3.38 -11.83 -16.94
C CYS A 67 4.40 -11.51 -15.84
N ILE A 68 5.39 -10.68 -16.18
CA ILE A 68 6.44 -10.24 -15.23
C ILE A 68 6.24 -8.77 -14.82
N THR A 69 5.44 -8.03 -15.59
CA THR A 69 5.16 -6.61 -15.36
C THR A 69 3.77 -6.44 -14.77
N LEU A 70 3.70 -5.74 -13.63
CA LEU A 70 2.43 -5.34 -13.04
C LEU A 70 1.83 -4.16 -13.79
N THR A 71 0.56 -4.25 -14.15
CA THR A 71 -0.18 -3.19 -14.81
C THR A 71 -1.34 -2.67 -13.97
N VAL A 72 -1.87 -1.50 -14.33
CA VAL A 72 -3.06 -0.92 -13.69
C VAL A 72 -4.28 -1.85 -13.80
N ARG A 73 -4.38 -2.62 -14.89
CA ARG A 73 -5.47 -3.58 -15.11
C ARG A 73 -5.49 -4.68 -14.04
N ASP A 74 -4.32 -5.20 -13.67
CA ASP A 74 -4.19 -6.23 -12.64
C ASP A 74 -4.66 -5.70 -11.27
N THR A 75 -4.28 -4.46 -10.96
CA THR A 75 -4.71 -3.79 -9.71
C THR A 75 -6.22 -3.56 -9.68
N GLN A 76 -6.80 -3.12 -10.81
CA GLN A 76 -8.24 -2.95 -10.95
C GLN A 76 -8.99 -4.28 -10.75
N LEU A 77 -8.48 -5.38 -11.32
CA LEU A 77 -9.07 -6.71 -11.16
C LEU A 77 -9.10 -7.13 -9.68
N ILE A 78 -8.01 -6.93 -8.94
CA ILE A 78 -7.95 -7.30 -7.51
C ILE A 78 -8.89 -6.44 -6.67
N MET A 79 -8.92 -5.13 -6.92
CA MET A 79 -9.86 -4.25 -6.24
C MET A 79 -11.31 -4.70 -6.47
N ASN A 80 -11.65 -5.14 -7.68
CA ASN A 80 -12.99 -5.65 -7.98
C ASN A 80 -13.27 -6.96 -7.25
N ILE A 81 -12.33 -7.91 -7.23
CA ILE A 81 -12.47 -9.15 -6.47
C ILE A 81 -12.65 -8.85 -4.97
N ALA A 82 -11.81 -7.99 -4.40
CA ALA A 82 -11.86 -7.62 -2.99
C ALA A 82 -13.18 -6.91 -2.62
N LYS A 83 -13.74 -6.10 -3.53
CA LYS A 83 -15.06 -5.49 -3.36
C LYS A 83 -16.18 -6.52 -3.35
N THR A 84 -16.13 -7.53 -4.21
CA THR A 84 -17.16 -8.58 -4.29
C THR A 84 -17.14 -9.52 -3.08
N LEU A 85 -15.96 -9.71 -2.46
CA LEU A 85 -15.82 -10.54 -1.26
C LEU A 85 -16.23 -9.83 0.04
N ARG A 86 -16.49 -8.52 0.00
CA ARG A 86 -16.92 -7.71 1.14
C ARG A 86 -18.42 -7.48 1.10
#